data_AF-A0A0L6X3M9-F1
#
_entry.id   AF-A0A0L6X3M9-F1
#
_cell.length_a   1.000
_cell.length_b   1.000
_cell.length_c   1.000
_cell.angle_alpha   90.00
_cell.angle_beta   90.00
_cell.angle_gamma   90.00
#
_symmetry.space_group_name_H-M   'P 1'
#
loop_
_entity.id
_entity.type
_entity.pdbx_description
1 polymer ?
#
loop_
_entity_poly.entity_id
_entity_poly.type
_entity_poly.pdbx_seq_one_letter_code
_entity_poly.pdbx_strand_id
1 'polypeptide(L)' 'MALDEALCLGLTWDPDICLRMESANSQVDTSIGLAKNVPFTFAEGFIIYLQVHIFVKLAYTVLLGWPINEGQH' A
#
# COMPACT_ATOMS: atom_id res chain seq x y z
N MET A 1 -1.40 1.97 -2.12
CA MET A 1 -1.57 2.42 -3.51
C MET A 1 -3.01 2.22 -3.92
N ALA A 2 -3.56 3.14 -4.70
CA ALA A 2 -4.91 3.01 -5.25
C ALA A 2 -4.98 1.87 -6.29
N LEU A 3 -6.13 1.20 -6.36
CA LEU A 3 -6.32 0.04 -7.25
C LEU A 3 -6.14 0.39 -8.72
N ASP A 4 -6.68 1.53 -9.17
CA ASP A 4 -6.58 2.00 -10.55
C ASP A 4 -5.12 2.18 -10.99
N GLU A 5 -4.29 2.77 -10.12
CA GLU A 5 -2.85 2.91 -10.39
C GLU A 5 -2.15 1.56 -10.44
N ALA A 6 -2.46 0.65 -9.49
CA ALA A 6 -1.87 -0.69 -9.48
C ALA A 6 -2.19 -1.49 -10.75
N LEU A 7 -3.42 -1.33 -11.28
CA LEU A 7 -3.83 -1.94 -12.55
C LEU A 7 -3.14 -1.28 -13.75
N CYS A 8 -3.03 0.05 -13.76
CA CYS A 8 -2.32 0.80 -14.80
C CYS A 8 -0.85 0.36 -14.92
N LEU A 9 -0.20 0.14 -13.77
CA LEU A 9 1.18 -0.33 -13.67
C LEU A 9 1.34 -1.85 -13.87
N GLY A 10 0.24 -2.60 -14.02
CA GLY A 10 0.27 -4.05 -14.21
C GLY A 10 0.82 -4.81 -12.99
N LEU A 11 0.64 -4.28 -11.79
CA LEU A 11 1.16 -4.91 -10.57
C LEU A 11 0.38 -6.20 -10.25
N THR A 12 1.11 -7.19 -9.76
CA THR A 12 0.54 -8.38 -9.12
C THR A 12 0.65 -8.25 -7.60
N TRP A 13 -0.35 -8.71 -6.88
CA TRP A 13 -0.37 -8.70 -5.42
C TRP A 13 -0.84 -10.02 -4.84
N ASP A 14 -0.42 -10.27 -3.61
CA ASP A 14 -0.82 -11.40 -2.79
C ASP A 14 -2.09 -11.02 -2.00
N PRO A 15 -3.27 -11.60 -2.31
CA PRO A 15 -4.53 -11.26 -1.66
C PRO A 15 -4.64 -11.81 -0.24
N ASP A 16 -3.77 -12.72 0.17
CA ASP A 16 -3.79 -13.31 1.51
C ASP A 16 -3.11 -12.39 2.55
N ILE A 17 -2.39 -11.36 2.09
CA ILE A 17 -1.68 -10.40 2.95
C ILE A 17 -2.39 -9.05 2.92
N CYS A 18 -3.32 -8.86 3.85
CA CYS A 18 -4.10 -7.64 4.01
C CYS A 18 -3.63 -6.80 5.20
N LEU A 19 -3.78 -5.49 5.07
CA LEU A 19 -3.49 -4.48 6.09
C LEU A 19 -4.77 -3.74 6.41
N ARG A 20 -5.12 -3.68 7.70
CA ARG A 20 -6.15 -2.77 8.20
C ARG A 20 -5.52 -1.43 8.49
N MET A 21 -6.10 -0.38 7.93
CA MET A 21 -5.70 1.00 8.17
C MET A 21 -6.87 1.72 8.84
N GLU A 22 -6.63 2.27 10.02
CA GLU A 22 -7.56 3.20 10.65
C GLU A 22 -7.14 4.62 10.30
N SER A 23 -8.05 5.36 9.70
CA SER A 23 -7.83 6.74 9.31
C SER A 23 -8.27 7.71 10.41
N ALA A 24 -7.86 8.97 10.32
CA ALA A 24 -8.16 9.98 11.34
C ALA A 24 -9.67 10.27 11.53
N ASN A 25 -10.52 9.82 10.61
CA ASN A 25 -11.98 9.93 10.72
C ASN A 25 -12.63 8.66 11.31
N SER A 26 -11.84 7.76 11.89
CA SER A 26 -12.23 6.44 12.43
C SER A 26 -12.82 5.47 11.39
N GLN A 27 -12.64 5.73 10.09
CA GLN A 27 -12.91 4.72 9.07
C GLN A 27 -11.75 3.73 9.03
N VAL A 28 -12.14 2.45 9.07
CA VAL A 28 -11.22 1.33 8.91
C VAL A 28 -11.33 0.83 7.48
N ASP A 29 -10.28 1.09 6.70
CA ASP A 29 -10.12 0.53 5.37
C ASP A 29 -9.23 -0.71 5.45
N THR A 30 -9.54 -1.71 4.63
CA THR A 30 -8.73 -2.93 4.52
C THR A 30 -8.17 -3.02 3.11
N SER A 31 -6.86 -3.25 2.99
CA SER A 31 -6.24 -3.48 1.71
C SER A 31 -6.72 -4.80 1.10
N ILE A 32 -6.67 -4.90 -0.22
CA ILE A 32 -7.05 -6.11 -0.98
C ILE A 32 -5.86 -7.05 -1.25
N GLY A 33 -4.68 -6.68 -0.74
CA GLY A 33 -3.47 -7.47 -0.89
C GLY A 33 -2.19 -6.65 -0.86
N LEU A 34 -1.06 -7.36 -0.96
CA LEU A 34 0.29 -6.83 -0.91
C LEU A 34 1.06 -7.09 -2.20
N ALA A 35 1.49 -6.04 -2.88
CA ALA A 35 2.49 -6.12 -3.95
C ALA A 35 3.89 -6.08 -3.33
N LYS A 36 4.76 -7.02 -3.71
CA LYS A 36 6.13 -7.15 -3.21
C LYS A 36 7.11 -6.59 -4.24
N ASN A 37 8.20 -5.97 -3.77
CA ASN A 37 9.30 -5.47 -4.60
C ASN A 37 8.84 -4.51 -5.70
N VAL A 38 7.96 -3.56 -5.38
CA VAL A 38 7.56 -2.50 -6.32
C VAL A 38 8.67 -1.45 -6.36
N PRO A 39 9.26 -1.16 -7.54
CA PRO A 39 10.32 -0.15 -7.66
C PRO A 39 9.72 1.26 -7.57
N PHE A 40 10.30 2.08 -6.70
CA PHE A 40 10.03 3.52 -6.61
C PHE A 40 11.31 4.28 -6.88
N THR A 41 11.26 5.16 -7.88
CA THR A 41 12.36 6.08 -8.16
C THR A 41 12.25 7.30 -7.26
N PHE A 42 13.22 7.45 -6.38
CA PHE A 42 13.46 8.64 -5.58
C PHE A 42 14.52 9.53 -6.25
N ALA A 43 14.89 10.64 -5.59
CA ALA A 43 15.81 11.65 -6.12
C ALA A 43 17.02 11.06 -6.88
N GLU A 44 17.37 11.70 -8.00
CA GLU A 44 18.53 11.36 -8.84
C GLU A 44 18.65 9.88 -9.24
N GLY A 45 17.51 9.23 -9.52
CA GLY A 45 17.50 7.86 -10.07
C GLY A 45 17.74 6.77 -9.03
N PHE A 46 17.64 7.10 -7.74
CA PHE A 46 17.74 6.11 -6.67
C PHE A 46 16.46 5.25 -6.61
N ILE A 47 16.59 3.96 -6.92
CA ILE A 47 15.45 3.03 -6.90
C ILE A 47 15.40 2.31 -5.55
N ILE A 48 14.27 2.45 -4.85
CA ILE A 48 13.96 1.67 -3.66
C ILE A 48 12.84 0.70 -3.99
N TYR A 49 13.01 -0.55 -3.57
CA TYR A 49 11.97 -1.57 -3.67
C TYR A 49 11.14 -1.57 -2.39
N LEU A 50 9.84 -1.29 -2.52
CA LEU A 50 8.91 -1.22 -1.40
C LEU A 50 7.85 -2.31 -1.50
N GLN A 51 7.36 -2.74 -0.35
CA GLN A 51 6.10 -3.46 -0.25
C GLN A 51 4.95 -2.45 -0.26
N VAL A 52 3.93 -2.72 -1.07
CA VAL A 52 2.82 -1.79 -1.29
C VAL A 52 1.50 -2.50 -1.07
N HIS A 53 0.72 -2.04 -0.10
CA HIS A 53 -0.66 -2.48 0.06
C HIS A 53 -1.58 -1.76 -0.92
N ILE A 54 -2.51 -2.49 -1.53
CA ILE A 54 -3.45 -1.96 -2.54
C ILE A 54 -4.83 -1.77 -1.91
N PHE A 55 -5.45 -0.63 -2.15
CA PHE A 55 -6.76 -0.29 -1.59
C PHE A 55 -7.71 0.18 -2.69
N VAL A 56 -9.00 -0.18 -2.57
CA VAL A 56 -10.04 0.19 -3.54
C VAL A 56 -10.42 1.67 -3.45
N LYS A 57 -10.42 2.22 -2.23
CA LYS A 57 -10.77 3.62 -1.97
C LYS A 57 -9.67 4.27 -1.17
N LEU A 58 -8.92 5.16 -1.81
CA LEU A 58 -7.97 6.05 -1.15
C LEU A 58 -8.19 7.46 -1.69
N ALA A 59 -8.02 8.46 -0.83
CA ALA A 59 -7.99 9.87 -1.25
C ALA A 59 -6.64 10.27 -1.90
N TYR A 60 -5.71 9.32 -2.02
CA TYR A 60 -4.34 9.54 -2.50
C TYR A 60 -3.89 8.34 -3.36
N THR A 61 -3.05 8.59 -4.37
CA THR A 61 -2.50 7.53 -5.25
C THR A 61 -1.55 6.60 -4.48
N VAL A 62 -0.64 7.16 -3.68
CA VAL A 62 0.30 6.43 -2.83
C VAL A 62 0.41 7.13 -1.48
N LEU A 63 0.43 6.34 -0.41
CA LEU A 63 0.71 6.80 0.95
C LEU A 63 1.92 6.02 1.47
N LEU A 64 2.95 6.74 1.93
CA LEU A 64 4.09 6.16 2.63
C LEU A 64 3.82 6.28 4.14
N GLY A 65 3.83 5.14 4.82
CA GLY A 65 3.60 5.09 6.26
C GLY A 65 4.48 4.02 6.89
N TRP A 66 4.73 4.19 8.18
CA TRP A 66 5.26 3.11 9.01
C TRP A 66 4.08 2.23 9.44
N PRO A 67 4.08 0.92 9.16
CA PRO A 67 3.09 0.03 9.75
C PRO A 67 3.31 0.04 11.27
N ILE A 68 2.38 0.66 12.01
CA ILE A 68 2.34 0.50 13.46
C ILE A 68 1.84 -0.92 13.68
N ASN A 69 2.75 -1.85 13.96
CA ASN A 69 2.38 -3.15 14.49
C ASN A 69 1.76 -2.88 15.87
N GLU A 70 0.43 -2.82 15.95
CA GLU A 70 -0.22 -3.05 17.23
C GLU A 70 0.02 -4.52 17.57
N GLY A 71 1.01 -4.74 18.44
CA GLY A 71 1.27 -6.05 19.01
C GLY A 71 0.00 -6.59 19.63
N GLN A 72 -0.26 -7.88 19.42
CA GLN A 72 -1.31 -8.61 20.11
C GLN A 72 -1.19 -8.38 21.62
N HIS A 73 -2.21 -7.75 22.22
CA HIS A 73 -2.51 -7.82 23.64
C HIS A 73 -4.02 -7.74 23.85
#